data_AF-A0A935F2C3-F1
#
_entry.id   AF-A0A935F2C3-F1
#
_cell.length_a   1.000
_cell.length_b   1.000
_cell.length_c   1.000
_cell.angle_alpha   90.00
_cell.angle_beta   90.00
_cell.angle_gamma   90.00
#
_symmetry.space_group_name_H-M   'P 1'
#
loop_
_entity.id
_entity.type
_entity.pdbx_description
1 polymer ?
#
loop_
_entity_poly.entity_id
_entity_poly.type
_entity_poly.pdbx_seq_one_letter_code
_entity_poly.pdbx_strand_id
1 'polypeptide(L)'
;MLDAGTDQVTIKDWYAAAANHRIAQLQMVTDASTDYLSSSTDPMRNRRVARFDFAQVVAGFDAALAANPSLTRWTVADALAGSFVGGSDTAALGGDLAYQFGHGGSLAGIGFDAASTILADANFGLAPQALLPSSTLTTGSRLLR
;
A
#
# COMPACT_ATOMS: atom_id res chain seq x y z
N MET A 1 -13.20 -3.26 -10.34
CA MET A 1 -12.60 -1.95 -10.02
C MET A 1 -12.65 -1.79 -8.52
N LEU A 2 -11.51 -1.57 -7.86
CA LEU A 2 -11.49 -1.20 -6.44
C LEU A 2 -11.64 0.31 -6.37
N ASP A 3 -12.67 0.76 -5.66
CA ASP A 3 -13.02 2.17 -5.50
C ASP A 3 -12.87 2.56 -4.04
N ALA A 4 -11.92 3.47 -3.78
CA ALA A 4 -11.65 4.04 -2.47
C ALA A 4 -12.00 5.54 -2.44
N GLY A 5 -13.05 5.97 -3.17
CA GLY A 5 -13.50 7.36 -3.26
C GLY A 5 -13.21 7.98 -4.62
N THR A 6 -12.26 8.92 -4.70
CA THR A 6 -11.78 9.45 -5.99
C THR A 6 -10.72 8.57 -6.63
N ASP A 7 -10.15 7.63 -5.86
CA ASP A 7 -9.06 6.79 -6.28
C ASP A 7 -9.55 5.42 -6.76
N GLN A 8 -9.01 5.01 -7.90
CA GLN A 8 -9.32 3.76 -8.56
C GLN A 8 -8.07 2.89 -8.70
N VAL A 9 -8.17 1.62 -8.31
CA VAL A 9 -7.20 0.60 -8.68
C VAL A 9 -7.85 -0.44 -9.59
N THR A 10 -7.22 -0.68 -10.75
CA THR A 10 -7.62 -1.71 -11.70
C THR A 10 -6.51 -2.75 -11.80
N ILE A 11 -6.82 -3.99 -11.42
CA ILE A 11 -5.93 -5.13 -11.62
C ILE A 11 -6.30 -5.82 -12.93
N LYS A 12 -5.39 -5.75 -13.90
CA LYS A 12 -5.61 -6.33 -15.22
C LYS A 12 -5.41 -7.86 -15.17
N ASP A 13 -6.29 -8.59 -15.86
CA ASP A 13 -6.21 -10.05 -16.08
C ASP A 13 -6.24 -10.91 -14.79
N TRP A 14 -6.63 -10.34 -13.65
CA TRP A 14 -6.71 -11.06 -12.38
C TRP A 14 -7.54 -12.35 -12.50
N TYR A 15 -8.76 -12.26 -13.06
CA TYR A 15 -9.68 -13.38 -13.24
C TYR A 15 -9.39 -14.25 -14.47
N ALA A 16 -8.36 -13.95 -15.26
CA ALA A 16 -8.08 -14.72 -16.48
C ALA A 16 -7.48 -16.11 -16.16
N ALA A 17 -6.75 -16.25 -15.04
CA ALA A 17 -6.22 -17.53 -14.57
C ALA A 17 -5.81 -17.43 -13.09
N ALA A 18 -5.96 -18.51 -12.32
CA ALA A 18 -5.50 -18.57 -10.92
C ALA A 18 -4.00 -18.27 -10.75
N ALA A 19 -3.18 -18.55 -11.77
CA ALA A 19 -1.75 -18.23 -11.78
C ALA A 19 -1.43 -16.72 -11.82
N ASN A 20 -2.44 -15.88 -12.06
CA ASN A 20 -2.33 -14.41 -12.05
C ASN A 20 -2.53 -13.83 -10.65
N HIS A 21 -2.95 -14.65 -9.67
CA HIS A 21 -3.16 -14.22 -8.28
C HIS A 21 -1.82 -14.09 -7.52
N ARG A 22 -0.96 -13.16 -7.97
CA ARG A 22 0.42 -12.99 -7.47
C ARG A 22 0.59 -11.87 -6.44
N ILE A 23 -0.45 -11.07 -6.23
CA ILE A 23 -0.43 -9.98 -5.26
C ILE A 23 -0.86 -10.56 -3.91
N ALA A 24 0.07 -10.61 -2.96
CA ALA A 24 -0.21 -11.12 -1.62
C ALA A 24 -0.77 -10.03 -0.70
N GLN A 25 -0.17 -8.83 -0.72
CA GLN A 25 -0.50 -7.75 0.20
C GLN A 25 -0.81 -6.45 -0.55
N LEU A 26 -1.83 -5.75 -0.07
CA LEU A 26 -2.11 -4.36 -0.41
C LEU A 26 -1.61 -3.48 0.73
N GLN A 27 -0.83 -2.45 0.40
CA GLN A 27 -0.34 -1.47 1.36
C GLN A 27 -0.87 -0.09 1.02
N MET A 28 -1.40 0.61 2.01
CA MET A 28 -1.85 1.99 1.92
C MET A 28 -0.99 2.88 2.81
N VAL A 29 -0.53 4.01 2.25
CA VAL A 29 0.13 5.08 3.00
C VAL A 29 -0.98 6.01 3.50
N THR A 30 -1.36 5.81 4.75
CA THR A 30 -2.58 6.39 5.33
C THR A 30 -2.35 7.81 5.79
N ASP A 31 -1.14 8.16 6.27
CA ASP A 31 -0.80 9.53 6.69
C ASP A 31 -0.66 10.53 5.53
N ALA A 32 -0.77 10.05 4.29
CA ALA A 32 -0.96 10.88 3.10
C ALA A 32 -2.44 11.22 2.83
N SER A 33 -3.37 10.60 3.56
CA SER A 33 -4.82 10.80 3.42
C SER A 33 -5.39 11.70 4.52
N THR A 34 -6.54 12.32 4.25
CA THR A 34 -7.29 13.09 5.26
C THR A 34 -7.91 12.22 6.35
N ASP A 35 -7.98 10.91 6.15
CA ASP A 35 -8.59 9.97 7.09
C ASP A 35 -7.66 9.52 8.21
N TYR A 36 -6.35 9.80 8.10
CA TYR A 36 -5.38 9.50 9.14
C TYR A 36 -5.65 10.30 10.41
N LEU A 37 -5.72 9.58 11.52
CA LEU A 37 -5.88 10.15 12.84
C LEU A 37 -5.07 9.29 13.82
N SER A 38 -3.88 9.75 14.19
CA SER A 38 -2.96 9.05 15.10
C SER A 38 -3.57 8.72 16.46
N SER A 39 -4.56 9.49 16.92
CA SER A 39 -5.30 9.25 18.16
C SER A 39 -6.49 8.30 18.02
N SER A 40 -6.80 7.84 16.80
CA SER A 40 -7.89 6.90 16.56
C SER A 40 -7.63 5.54 17.21
N THR A 41 -8.70 4.87 17.63
CA THR A 41 -8.65 3.47 18.05
C THR A 41 -8.71 2.50 16.88
N ASP A 42 -9.08 2.97 15.69
CA ASP A 42 -9.08 2.18 14.46
C ASP A 42 -7.62 1.97 13.98
N PRO A 43 -7.12 0.72 13.96
CA PRO A 43 -5.75 0.41 13.58
C PRO A 43 -5.44 0.70 12.09
N MET A 44 -6.46 0.83 11.24
CA MET A 44 -6.28 1.23 9.84
C MET A 44 -6.03 2.73 9.68
N ARG A 45 -6.44 3.54 10.66
CA ARG A 45 -6.40 5.01 10.58
C ARG A 45 -5.36 5.64 11.50
N ASN A 46 -4.86 4.90 12.49
CA ASN A 46 -3.93 5.42 13.49
C ASN A 46 -2.46 5.14 13.22
N ARG A 47 -2.14 4.40 12.14
CA ARG A 47 -0.78 4.16 11.68
C ARG A 47 -0.51 4.90 10.38
N ARG A 48 0.76 5.20 10.09
CA ARG A 48 1.19 5.84 8.83
C ARG A 48 1.08 4.92 7.62
N VAL A 49 1.18 3.62 7.87
CA VAL A 49 1.01 2.56 6.87
C VAL A 49 0.00 1.55 7.39
N ALA A 50 -0.95 1.16 6.55
CA ALA A 50 -1.86 0.05 6.77
C ALA A 50 -1.66 -1.03 5.70
N ARG A 51 -1.70 -2.30 6.11
CA ARG A 51 -1.50 -3.46 5.22
C ARG A 51 -2.70 -4.39 5.31
N PHE A 52 -3.07 -4.92 4.15
CA PHE A 52 -4.24 -5.76 3.95
C PHE A 52 -3.86 -7.03 3.18
N ASP A 53 -4.52 -8.14 3.48
CA ASP A 53 -4.49 -9.34 2.66
C ASP A 53 -5.28 -9.09 1.38
N PHE A 54 -4.60 -9.06 0.24
CA PHE A 54 -5.25 -8.72 -1.03
C PHE A 54 -6.22 -9.81 -1.50
N ALA A 55 -5.94 -11.08 -1.20
CA ALA A 55 -6.83 -12.18 -1.55
C ALA A 55 -8.15 -12.09 -0.76
N GLN A 56 -8.11 -11.65 0.50
CA GLN A 56 -9.32 -11.39 1.29
C GLN A 56 -10.12 -10.19 0.73
N VAL A 57 -9.46 -9.13 0.26
CA VAL A 57 -10.15 -8.01 -0.41
C VAL A 57 -10.87 -8.51 -1.66
N VAL A 58 -10.21 -9.32 -2.49
CA VAL A 58 -10.82 -9.93 -3.68
C VAL A 58 -11.98 -10.84 -3.33
N ALA A 59 -11.84 -11.69 -2.31
CA ALA A 59 -12.92 -12.56 -1.86
C ALA A 59 -14.16 -11.76 -1.40
N GLY A 60 -13.96 -10.62 -0.74
CA GLY A 60 -15.03 -9.68 -0.41
C GLY A 60 -15.74 -9.13 -1.64
N PHE A 61 -15.00 -8.77 -2.68
CA PHE A 61 -15.58 -8.31 -3.94
C PHE A 61 -16.37 -9.42 -4.63
N ASP A 62 -15.80 -10.63 -4.71
CA ASP A 62 -16.42 -11.79 -5.36
C ASP A 62 -17.74 -12.15 -4.67
N ALA A 63 -17.79 -12.11 -3.33
CA ALA A 63 -19.01 -12.32 -2.55
C ALA A 63 -20.07 -11.25 -2.84
N ALA A 64 -19.67 -9.97 -2.94
CA ALA A 64 -20.59 -8.89 -3.27
C ALA A 64 -21.16 -9.00 -4.69
N LEU A 65 -20.32 -9.39 -5.66
CA LEU A 65 -20.74 -9.61 -7.04
C LEU A 65 -21.66 -10.83 -7.17
N ALA A 66 -21.41 -11.90 -6.42
CA ALA A 66 -22.29 -13.07 -6.38
C ALA A 66 -23.67 -12.73 -5.80
N ALA A 67 -23.73 -11.88 -4.77
CA ALA A 67 -24.98 -11.41 -4.17
C ALA A 67 -25.73 -10.41 -5.07
N ASN A 68 -25.00 -9.61 -5.85
CA ASN A 68 -25.57 -8.66 -6.81
C ASN A 68 -24.79 -8.68 -8.14
N PRO A 69 -25.22 -9.50 -9.12
CA PRO A 69 -24.55 -9.59 -10.43
C PRO A 69 -24.58 -8.29 -11.25
N SER A 70 -25.42 -7.32 -10.88
CA SER A 70 -25.50 -6.00 -11.52
C SER A 70 -24.62 -4.93 -10.86
N LEU A 71 -23.75 -5.32 -9.93
CA LEU A 71 -22.88 -4.43 -9.18
C LEU A 71 -21.94 -3.65 -10.12
N THR A 72 -22.18 -2.34 -10.24
CA THR A 72 -21.32 -1.42 -11.01
C THR A 72 -20.32 -0.67 -10.12
N ARG A 73 -20.59 -0.61 -8.80
CA ARG A 73 -19.74 0.05 -7.81
C ARG A 73 -19.77 -0.73 -6.50
N TRP A 74 -18.60 -0.97 -5.92
CA TRP A 74 -18.45 -1.69 -4.66
C TRP A 74 -17.71 -0.82 -3.64
N THR A 75 -18.26 -0.69 -2.44
CA THR A 75 -17.63 0.03 -1.34
C THR A 75 -16.64 -0.89 -0.63
N VAL A 76 -15.34 -0.59 -0.74
CA VAL A 76 -14.27 -1.48 -0.27
C VAL A 76 -14.09 -1.50 1.26
N ALA A 77 -14.70 -0.55 1.99
CA ALA A 77 -14.45 -0.32 3.42
C ALA A 77 -14.58 -1.57 4.30
N ASP A 78 -15.66 -2.34 4.16
CA ASP A 78 -15.88 -3.56 4.95
C ASP A 78 -14.86 -4.66 4.61
N ALA A 79 -14.47 -4.76 3.35
CA ALA A 79 -13.45 -5.72 2.92
C ALA A 79 -12.05 -5.34 3.39
N LEU A 80 -11.73 -4.04 3.46
CA LEU A 80 -10.48 -3.58 4.07
C LEU A 80 -10.45 -3.90 5.56
N ALA A 81 -11.53 -3.63 6.29
CA ALA A 81 -11.62 -3.94 7.71
C ALA A 81 -11.41 -5.44 7.98
N GLY A 82 -12.04 -6.31 7.19
CA GLY A 82 -11.90 -7.78 7.32
C GLY A 82 -10.56 -8.34 6.84
N SER A 83 -9.79 -7.58 6.05
CA SER A 83 -8.51 -8.01 5.49
C SER A 83 -7.29 -7.38 6.16
N PHE A 84 -7.47 -6.56 7.19
CA PHE A 84 -6.36 -5.90 7.87
C PHE A 84 -5.39 -6.90 8.50
N VAL A 85 -4.12 -6.83 8.11
CA VAL A 85 -3.05 -7.72 8.62
C VAL A 85 -2.02 -6.99 9.47
N GLY A 86 -2.04 -5.66 9.50
CA GLY A 86 -1.22 -4.87 10.41
C GLY A 86 -0.92 -3.46 9.91
N GLY A 87 -0.50 -2.60 10.83
CA GLY A 87 -0.06 -1.23 10.53
C GLY A 87 1.33 -0.94 11.06
N SER A 88 1.93 0.16 10.61
CA SER A 88 3.26 0.59 11.03
C SER A 88 3.45 2.09 10.92
N ASP A 89 4.22 2.67 11.82
CA ASP A 89 4.67 4.07 11.75
C ASP A 89 6.12 4.20 11.28
N THR A 90 6.84 3.09 11.24
CA THR A 90 8.30 3.06 11.09
C THR A 90 8.77 2.06 10.05
N ALA A 91 7.88 1.38 9.34
CA ALA A 91 8.26 0.40 8.32
C ALA A 91 7.21 0.25 7.22
N ALA A 92 7.66 -0.01 5.99
CA ALA A 92 6.80 -0.21 4.83
C ALA A 92 7.33 -1.32 3.93
N LEU A 93 6.44 -2.08 3.28
CA LEU A 93 6.81 -2.95 2.15
C LEU A 93 7.36 -2.07 1.02
N GLY A 94 8.54 -2.41 0.51
CA GLY A 94 9.29 -1.58 -0.43
C GLY A 94 10.01 -0.39 0.21
N GLY A 95 10.03 -0.33 1.55
CA GLY A 95 10.78 0.64 2.35
C GLY A 95 10.40 2.09 2.05
N ASP A 96 11.38 2.98 2.22
CA ASP A 96 11.18 4.40 1.99
C ASP A 96 10.77 4.72 0.55
N LEU A 97 11.18 3.93 -0.45
CA LEU A 97 10.78 4.19 -1.84
C LEU A 97 9.25 4.09 -2.00
N ALA A 98 8.66 3.00 -1.53
CA ALA A 98 7.22 2.83 -1.59
C ALA A 98 6.49 3.84 -0.69
N TYR A 99 7.03 4.13 0.49
CA TYR A 99 6.45 5.11 1.42
C TYR A 99 6.46 6.54 0.83
N GLN A 100 7.59 7.00 0.31
CA GLN A 100 7.73 8.34 -0.26
C GLN A 100 6.89 8.51 -1.54
N PHE A 101 6.87 7.49 -2.40
CA PHE A 101 6.01 7.53 -3.58
C PHE A 101 4.53 7.52 -3.19
N GLY A 102 4.12 6.70 -2.22
CA GLY A 102 2.75 6.68 -1.73
C GLY A 102 2.33 7.98 -1.04
N HIS A 103 3.27 8.68 -0.41
CA HIS A 103 2.99 9.94 0.29
C HIS A 103 3.02 11.18 -0.61
N GLY A 104 3.95 11.23 -1.59
CA GLY A 104 4.20 12.42 -2.41
C GLY A 104 3.98 12.24 -3.91
N GLY A 105 3.67 11.03 -4.37
CA GLY A 105 3.52 10.70 -5.79
C GLY A 105 4.83 10.78 -6.59
N SER A 106 5.98 10.91 -5.92
CA SER A 106 7.28 11.11 -6.55
C SER A 106 8.40 10.55 -5.68
N LEU A 107 9.51 10.18 -6.33
CA LEU A 107 10.77 9.79 -5.69
C LEU A 107 11.83 10.90 -5.79
N ALA A 108 11.47 12.04 -6.38
CA ALA A 108 12.39 13.16 -6.58
C ALA A 108 13.01 13.61 -5.25
N GLY A 109 14.32 13.85 -5.26
CA GLY A 109 15.06 14.27 -4.06
C GLY A 109 15.59 13.15 -3.18
N ILE A 110 15.22 11.89 -3.43
CA ILE A 110 15.88 10.74 -2.80
C ILE A 110 17.28 10.56 -3.42
N GLY A 111 18.28 10.36 -2.56
CA GLY A 111 19.65 10.07 -2.95
C GLY A 111 19.78 8.72 -3.66
N PHE A 112 20.57 8.67 -4.72
CA PHE A 112 20.78 7.44 -5.50
C PHE A 112 21.36 6.29 -4.65
N ASP A 113 22.28 6.59 -3.74
CA ASP A 113 22.90 5.59 -2.86
C ASP A 113 21.92 5.05 -1.81
N ALA A 114 21.05 5.92 -1.28
CA ALA A 114 19.97 5.53 -0.38
C ALA A 114 18.97 4.62 -1.10
N ALA A 115 18.53 5.00 -2.31
CA ALA A 115 17.65 4.17 -3.13
C ALA A 115 18.27 2.80 -3.45
N SER A 116 19.56 2.78 -3.79
CA SER A 116 20.29 1.54 -4.08
C SER A 116 20.38 0.63 -2.85
N THR A 117 20.62 1.20 -1.66
CA THR A 117 20.62 0.45 -0.40
C THR A 117 19.25 -0.15 -0.08
N ILE A 118 18.17 0.63 -0.26
CA ILE A 118 16.80 0.16 -0.01
C ILE A 118 16.44 -1.00 -0.94
N LEU A 119 16.80 -0.90 -2.22
CA LEU A 119 16.58 -1.95 -3.22
C LEU A 119 17.43 -3.21 -2.98
N ALA A 120 18.60 -3.06 -2.36
CA ALA A 120 19.52 -4.16 -2.07
C ALA A 120 19.14 -4.95 -0.81
N ASP A 121 18.17 -4.48 -0.02
CA ASP A 121 17.67 -5.20 1.14
C ASP A 121 17.01 -6.52 0.72
N ALA A 122 17.40 -7.61 1.36
CA ALA A 122 16.86 -8.94 1.08
C ALA A 122 15.34 -9.04 1.34
N ASN A 123 14.77 -8.12 2.13
CA ASN A 123 13.35 -8.05 2.42
C ASN A 123 12.58 -7.12 1.47
N PHE A 124 13.23 -6.50 0.47
CA PHE A 124 12.57 -5.57 -0.44
C PHE A 124 11.35 -6.22 -1.12
N GLY A 125 10.17 -5.66 -0.86
CA GLY A 125 8.90 -6.18 -1.36
C GLY A 125 8.41 -7.49 -0.74
N LEU A 126 9.18 -8.12 0.17
CA LEU A 126 8.83 -9.37 0.85
C LEU A 126 8.35 -9.13 2.29
N ALA A 127 8.99 -8.21 3.00
CA ALA A 127 8.62 -7.81 4.36
C ALA A 127 8.82 -6.31 4.58
N PRO A 128 8.15 -5.68 5.56
CA PRO A 128 8.33 -4.27 5.83
C PRO A 128 9.79 -3.94 6.21
N GLN A 129 10.36 -2.96 5.52
CA GLN A 129 11.69 -2.43 5.80
C GLN A 129 11.55 -1.18 6.67
N ALA A 130 12.46 -0.99 7.62
CA ALA A 130 12.46 0.19 8.48
C ALA A 130 12.66 1.47 7.67
N LEU A 131 11.86 2.49 7.97
CA LEU A 131 11.95 3.81 7.34
C LEU A 131 13.16 4.56 7.87
N LEU A 132 13.93 5.14 6.96
CA LEU A 132 15.14 5.88 7.28
C LEU A 132 14.82 7.33 7.67
N PRO A 133 15.67 7.98 8.49
CA PRO A 133 15.59 9.42 8.70
C PRO A 133 15.70 10.18 7.38
N SER A 134 14.98 11.31 7.26
CA SER A 134 14.96 12.13 6.04
C SER A 134 16.35 12.64 5.63
N SER A 135 17.22 12.94 6.59
CA SER A 135 18.61 13.34 6.33
C SER A 135 19.40 12.23 5.63
N THR A 136 19.16 10.96 5.98
CA THR A 136 19.78 9.80 5.32
C THR A 136 19.24 9.63 3.90
N LEU A 137 17.94 9.83 3.70
CA LEU A 137 17.28 9.65 2.39
C LEU A 137 17.70 10.68 1.35
N THR A 138 18.02 11.91 1.77
CA THR A 138 18.33 13.04 0.87
C THR A 138 19.83 13.27 0.70
N THR A 139 20.67 12.42 1.31
CA THR A 139 22.13 12.50 1.18
C THR A 139 22.59 11.99 -0.19
N GLY A 140 23.62 12.62 -0.73
CA GLY A 140 24.32 12.19 -1.95
C GLY A 140 24.44 13.29 -3.00
N SER A 141 25.44 13.19 -3.88
CA SER A 141 25.63 14.14 -4.99
C SER A 141 24.68 13.92 -6.16
N ARG A 142 24.05 12.74 -6.22
CA ARG A 142 23.08 12.37 -7.25
C ARG A 142 21.74 12.04 -6.62
N LEU A 143 20.72 12.79 -7.02
CA LEU A 143 19.33 12.61 -6.60
C LEU A 143 18.50 12.01 -7.74
N LEU A 144 17.47 11.25 -7.38
CA LEU A 144 16.40 10.86 -8.28
C LEU A 144 15.63 12.10 -8.74
N ARG A 145 15.11 12.05 -9.98
CA ARG A 145 14.38 13.15 -10.63
C ARG A 145 12.93 12.78 -10.83
#